data_AF-A0A164HV46-F1
#
_entry.id   AF-A0A164HV46-F1
#
_cell.length_a   1.000
_cell.length_b   1.000
_cell.length_c   1.000
_cell.angle_alpha   90.00
_cell.angle_beta   90.00
_cell.angle_gamma   90.00
#
_symmetry.space_group_name_H-M   'P 1'
#
loop_
_entity.id
_entity.type
_entity.pdbx_description
1 polymer ?
#
loop_
_entity_poly.entity_id
_entity_poly.type
_entity_poly.pdbx_seq_one_letter_code
_entity_poly.pdbx_strand_id
1 'polypeptide(L)'
;MGLKGEALEFSASDGTKDTVTVPTITASAQSATSAAQSAIDAASSATAAGQSKTAAAGSAAAAAQSARDAAAAVSNGIPSASATVVGGLKLAGDLGGTYDSPTVPGLAGKAPKIHAHPISDVTGLQAALDTKLNQAQVDARVGVGTAALVGQAPTTLDTLNELAKALGNDPNFATTVAAQIGAKADRAHTHAVADVTGLQAALDAKGTSNLIIGTTATTALRGDAIQVVSSLPASPVAGVLYCIPE
;
A
#
# COMPACT_ATOMS: atom_id res chain seq x y z
N MET A 1 84.78 -85.82 75.23
CA MET A 1 83.52 -85.06 75.24
C MET A 1 82.40 -86.06 75.46
N GLY A 2 81.84 -86.13 76.68
CA GLY A 2 80.75 -87.04 77.00
C GLY A 2 79.51 -86.23 77.34
N LEU A 3 78.39 -86.45 76.65
CA LEU A 3 77.12 -85.82 77.02
C LEU A 3 76.57 -86.52 78.27
N LYS A 4 76.42 -85.78 79.37
CA LYS A 4 75.59 -86.16 80.52
C LYS A 4 74.63 -85.00 80.80
N GLY A 5 73.33 -85.18 80.51
CA GLY A 5 72.20 -84.33 80.93
C GLY A 5 72.36 -82.81 80.78
N GLU A 6 71.68 -82.20 79.80
CA GLU A 6 71.50 -80.74 79.56
C GLU A 6 72.75 -79.81 79.66
N ALA A 7 73.95 -80.36 79.82
CA ALA A 7 75.18 -79.61 79.95
C ALA A 7 76.34 -80.28 79.21
N LEU A 8 77.24 -79.44 78.68
CA LEU A 8 78.54 -79.83 78.14
C LEU A 8 79.59 -79.47 79.19
N GLU A 9 80.26 -80.47 79.77
CA GLU A 9 81.39 -80.29 80.70
C GLU A 9 82.72 -80.38 79.95
N PHE A 10 83.55 -79.34 80.09
CA PHE A 10 84.93 -79.34 79.63
C PHE A 10 85.87 -79.43 80.84
N SER A 11 86.78 -80.41 80.83
CA SER A 11 87.77 -80.59 81.89
C SER A 11 89.12 -80.04 81.42
N ALA A 12 89.65 -79.09 82.17
CA ALA A 12 91.00 -78.56 81.95
C ALA A 12 92.06 -79.53 82.48
N SER A 13 93.31 -79.40 81.99
CA SER A 13 94.43 -80.27 82.39
C SER A 13 94.85 -80.12 83.86
N ASP A 14 94.35 -79.10 84.56
CA ASP A 14 94.52 -78.87 86.00
C ASP A 14 93.39 -79.45 86.87
N GLY A 15 92.39 -80.10 86.25
CA GLY A 15 91.24 -80.71 86.94
C GLY A 15 90.01 -79.80 87.08
N THR A 16 90.06 -78.55 86.62
CA THR A 16 88.91 -77.62 86.68
C THR A 16 87.84 -77.99 85.65
N LYS A 17 86.55 -77.90 86.03
CA LYS A 17 85.41 -78.18 85.13
C LYS A 17 84.68 -76.89 84.77
N ASP A 18 84.51 -76.64 83.48
CA ASP A 18 83.65 -75.58 82.94
C ASP A 18 82.37 -76.20 82.36
N THR A 19 81.21 -75.63 82.66
CA THR A 19 79.90 -76.22 82.36
C THR A 19 79.05 -75.26 81.54
N VAL A 20 78.74 -75.65 80.31
CA VAL A 20 77.82 -74.90 79.42
C VAL A 20 76.46 -75.58 79.44
N THR A 21 75.41 -74.85 79.81
CA THR A 21 74.04 -75.40 79.91
C THR A 21 73.21 -75.05 78.68
N VAL A 22 72.20 -75.88 78.37
CA VAL A 22 71.23 -75.59 77.29
C VAL A 22 70.61 -74.17 77.41
N PRO A 23 70.16 -73.69 78.59
CA PRO A 23 69.66 -72.31 78.74
C PRO A 23 70.66 -71.21 78.35
N THR A 24 71.96 -71.37 78.67
CA THR A 24 73.00 -70.39 78.30
C THR A 24 73.26 -70.36 76.78
N ILE A 25 73.13 -71.50 76.09
CA ILE A 25 73.21 -71.58 74.63
C ILE A 25 71.99 -70.89 74.00
N THR A 26 70.78 -71.12 74.52
CA THR A 26 69.55 -70.49 74.01
C THR A 26 69.59 -68.97 74.17
N ALA A 27 70.05 -68.44 75.31
CA ALA A 27 70.14 -67.00 75.54
C ALA A 27 71.16 -66.31 74.62
N SER A 28 72.31 -66.95 74.35
CA SER A 28 73.31 -66.42 73.42
C SER A 28 72.82 -66.47 71.96
N ALA A 29 72.13 -67.55 71.56
CA ALA A 29 71.48 -67.64 70.25
C ALA A 29 70.39 -66.56 70.09
N GLN A 30 69.54 -66.35 71.10
CA GLN A 30 68.51 -65.31 71.09
C GLN A 30 69.13 -63.91 70.99
N SER A 31 70.21 -63.65 71.73
CA SER A 31 70.95 -62.37 71.65
C SER A 31 71.54 -62.14 70.25
N ALA A 32 72.10 -63.18 69.63
CA ALA A 32 72.60 -63.11 68.25
C ALA A 32 71.47 -62.84 67.24
N THR A 33 70.30 -63.48 67.41
CA THR A 33 69.12 -63.21 66.58
C THR A 33 68.61 -61.78 66.75
N SER A 34 68.54 -61.26 67.98
CA SER A 34 68.15 -59.87 68.23
C SER A 34 69.13 -58.87 67.61
N ALA A 35 70.43 -59.12 67.71
CA ALA A 35 71.46 -58.28 67.07
C ALA A 35 71.34 -58.30 65.54
N ALA A 36 71.08 -59.48 64.94
CA ALA A 36 70.83 -59.60 63.52
C ALA A 36 69.56 -58.83 63.09
N GLN A 37 68.49 -58.90 63.89
CA GLN A 37 67.25 -58.15 63.62
C GLN A 37 67.48 -56.64 63.69
N SER A 38 68.20 -56.15 64.70
CA SER A 38 68.56 -54.72 64.79
C SER A 38 69.39 -54.25 63.59
N ALA A 39 70.30 -55.09 63.07
CA ALA A 39 71.05 -54.78 61.86
C ALA A 39 70.17 -54.70 60.61
N ILE A 40 69.15 -55.58 60.50
CA ILE A 40 68.16 -55.55 59.42
C ILE A 40 67.33 -54.26 59.50
N ASP A 41 66.80 -53.91 60.68
CA ASP A 41 65.99 -52.70 60.87
C ASP A 41 66.79 -51.42 60.54
N ALA A 42 68.07 -51.39 60.90
CA ALA A 42 68.99 -50.31 60.54
C ALA A 42 69.20 -50.22 59.02
N ALA A 43 69.39 -51.36 58.34
CA ALA A 43 69.52 -51.41 56.88
C ALA A 43 68.22 -50.97 56.17
N SER A 44 67.05 -51.38 56.67
CA SER A 44 65.74 -50.92 56.18
C SER A 44 65.56 -49.42 56.38
N SER A 45 65.95 -48.89 57.55
CA SER A 45 65.91 -47.46 57.85
C SER A 45 66.84 -46.66 56.93
N ALA A 46 68.06 -47.15 56.66
CA ALA A 46 68.98 -46.55 55.70
C ALA A 46 68.40 -46.56 54.28
N THR A 47 67.75 -47.65 53.88
CA THR A 47 67.05 -47.76 52.59
C THR A 47 65.92 -46.73 52.48
N ALA A 48 65.10 -46.60 53.51
CA ALA A 48 64.02 -45.62 53.56
C ALA A 48 64.55 -44.18 53.48
N ALA A 49 65.61 -43.86 54.22
CA ALA A 49 66.27 -42.55 54.14
C ALA A 49 66.81 -42.27 52.72
N GLY A 50 67.37 -43.29 52.05
CA GLY A 50 67.78 -43.21 50.65
C GLY A 50 66.62 -42.92 49.71
N GLN A 51 65.47 -43.57 49.89
CA GLN A 51 64.25 -43.31 49.11
C GLN A 51 63.72 -41.89 49.36
N SER A 52 63.67 -41.44 50.62
CA SER A 52 63.26 -40.07 50.97
C SER A 52 64.18 -39.01 50.36
N LYS A 53 65.50 -39.25 50.33
CA LYS A 53 66.46 -38.37 49.67
C LYS A 53 66.17 -38.27 48.16
N THR A 54 65.93 -39.40 47.51
CA THR A 54 65.58 -39.44 46.08
C THR A 54 64.25 -38.72 45.80
N ALA A 55 63.24 -38.94 46.64
CA ALA A 55 61.96 -38.25 46.52
C ALA A 55 62.11 -36.73 46.67
N ALA A 56 62.85 -36.27 47.68
CA ALA A 56 63.13 -34.85 47.88
C ALA A 56 63.90 -34.23 46.69
N ALA A 57 64.88 -34.95 46.14
CA ALA A 57 65.58 -34.53 44.93
C ALA A 57 64.64 -34.44 43.72
N GLY A 58 63.72 -35.39 43.57
CA GLY A 58 62.68 -35.37 42.53
C GLY A 58 61.73 -34.17 42.67
N SER A 59 61.24 -33.89 43.88
CA SER A 59 60.40 -32.72 44.15
C SER A 59 61.14 -31.40 43.87
N ALA A 60 62.41 -31.29 44.24
CA ALA A 60 63.22 -30.11 43.95
C ALA A 60 63.42 -29.91 42.44
N ALA A 61 63.68 -31.00 41.69
CA ALA A 61 63.80 -30.94 40.23
C ALA A 61 62.48 -30.53 39.56
N ALA A 62 61.34 -31.06 40.03
CA ALA A 62 60.02 -30.69 39.53
C ALA A 62 59.70 -29.20 39.79
N ALA A 63 59.96 -28.71 41.00
CA ALA A 63 59.78 -27.29 41.33
C ALA A 63 60.66 -26.38 40.45
N ALA A 64 61.91 -26.78 40.20
CA ALA A 64 62.81 -26.05 39.31
C ALA A 64 62.31 -26.07 37.85
N GLN A 65 61.72 -27.17 37.38
CA GLN A 65 61.09 -27.24 36.05
C GLN A 65 59.89 -26.32 35.96
N SER A 66 58.98 -26.35 36.93
CA SER A 66 57.81 -25.46 36.96
C SER A 66 58.21 -23.98 36.96
N ALA A 67 59.28 -23.62 37.68
CA ALA A 67 59.81 -22.24 37.67
C ALA A 67 60.37 -21.85 36.28
N ARG A 68 61.06 -22.77 35.59
CA ARG A 68 61.52 -22.54 34.21
C ARG A 68 60.36 -22.40 33.23
N ASP A 69 59.34 -23.24 33.33
CA ASP A 69 58.16 -23.20 32.46
C ASP A 69 57.40 -21.87 32.62
N ALA A 70 57.23 -21.42 33.87
CA ALA A 70 56.63 -20.12 34.16
C ALA A 70 57.46 -18.95 33.60
N ALA A 71 58.79 -18.98 33.76
CA ALA A 71 59.69 -17.97 33.21
C ALA A 71 59.65 -17.95 31.66
N ALA A 72 59.58 -19.11 31.02
CA ALA A 72 59.44 -19.23 29.57
C ALA A 72 58.11 -18.66 29.06
N ALA A 73 57.00 -18.89 29.79
CA ALA A 73 55.69 -18.30 29.46
C ALA A 73 55.72 -16.77 29.53
N VAL A 74 56.43 -16.19 30.51
CA VAL A 74 56.63 -14.74 30.60
C VAL A 74 57.52 -14.23 29.46
N SER A 75 58.61 -14.93 29.14
CA SER A 75 59.57 -14.51 28.10
C SER A 75 59.03 -14.63 26.67
N ASN A 76 58.23 -15.65 26.38
CA ASN A 76 57.67 -15.88 25.03
C ASN A 76 56.36 -15.12 24.79
N GLY A 77 55.83 -14.46 25.82
CA GLY A 77 54.53 -13.80 25.78
C GLY A 77 53.36 -14.79 25.83
N ILE A 78 52.20 -14.30 26.28
CA ILE A 78 50.96 -15.07 26.26
C ILE A 78 50.60 -15.31 24.78
N PRO A 79 50.36 -16.55 24.33
CA PRO A 79 49.99 -16.83 22.95
C PRO A 79 48.69 -16.11 22.58
N SER A 80 48.51 -15.80 21.29
CA SER A 80 47.27 -15.21 20.79
C SER A 80 46.07 -16.08 21.13
N ALA A 81 44.96 -15.46 21.53
CA ALA A 81 43.69 -16.16 21.69
C ALA A 81 43.25 -16.82 20.37
N SER A 82 42.57 -17.96 20.49
CA SER A 82 41.91 -18.65 19.37
C SER A 82 40.40 -18.75 19.61
N ALA A 83 39.65 -19.32 18.66
CA ALA A 83 38.21 -19.56 18.83
C ALA A 83 37.89 -20.50 20.01
N THR A 84 38.85 -21.30 20.48
CA THR A 84 38.64 -22.33 21.50
C THR A 84 39.61 -22.25 22.68
N VAL A 85 40.65 -21.41 22.61
CA VAL A 85 41.70 -21.28 23.64
C VAL A 85 41.86 -19.82 24.04
N VAL A 86 41.80 -19.57 25.35
CA VAL A 86 42.05 -18.24 25.91
C VAL A 86 43.51 -17.84 25.72
N GLY A 87 43.76 -16.58 25.38
CA GLY A 87 45.09 -16.07 25.13
C GLY A 87 45.14 -14.55 25.18
N GLY A 88 46.32 -13.98 24.91
CA GLY A 88 46.49 -12.53 24.83
C GLY A 88 45.73 -11.95 23.65
N LEU A 89 44.98 -10.86 23.89
CA LEU A 89 44.39 -10.03 22.85
C LEU A 89 45.04 -8.63 22.89
N LYS A 90 45.63 -8.20 21.78
CA LYS A 90 46.03 -6.81 21.61
C LYS A 90 44.81 -5.99 21.19
N LEU A 91 44.17 -5.32 22.15
CA LEU A 91 43.01 -4.47 21.87
C LEU A 91 43.44 -3.22 21.09
N ALA A 92 42.68 -2.87 20.05
CA ALA A 92 42.83 -1.64 19.28
C ALA A 92 41.48 -0.91 19.24
N GLY A 93 41.51 0.43 19.16
CA GLY A 93 40.28 1.24 19.13
C GLY A 93 39.57 1.28 20.48
N ASP A 94 38.25 1.15 20.47
CA ASP A 94 37.39 1.19 21.66
C ASP A 94 37.10 -0.20 22.24
N LEU A 95 37.67 -1.27 21.71
CA LEU A 95 37.49 -2.62 22.26
C LEU A 95 37.98 -2.68 23.73
N GLY A 96 37.16 -3.21 24.63
CA GLY A 96 37.44 -3.29 26.07
C GLY A 96 36.75 -4.48 26.74
N GLY A 97 36.63 -4.45 28.07
CA GLY A 97 35.99 -5.51 28.86
C GLY A 97 36.95 -6.62 29.30
N THR A 98 36.39 -7.73 29.76
CA THR A 98 37.13 -8.93 30.16
C THR A 98 36.98 -10.03 29.11
N TYR A 99 37.70 -11.14 29.29
CA TYR A 99 37.53 -12.33 28.47
C TYR A 99 36.07 -12.84 28.46
N ASP A 100 35.44 -12.94 29.63
CA ASP A 100 34.05 -13.43 29.77
C ASP A 100 32.99 -12.40 29.38
N SER A 101 33.37 -11.13 29.35
CA SER A 101 32.46 -10.02 29.03
C SER A 101 33.18 -8.97 28.19
N PRO A 102 33.39 -9.23 26.89
CA PRO A 102 33.98 -8.26 25.99
C PRO A 102 33.00 -7.10 25.78
N THR A 103 33.53 -5.89 25.70
CA THR A 103 32.72 -4.67 25.51
C THR A 103 33.25 -3.82 24.36
N VAL A 104 32.35 -3.03 23.79
CA VAL A 104 32.65 -2.03 22.76
C VAL A 104 31.93 -0.75 23.20
N PRO A 105 32.52 0.08 24.07
CA PRO A 105 31.84 1.23 24.67
C PRO A 105 31.25 2.20 23.66
N GLY A 106 31.82 2.34 22.45
CA GLY A 106 31.26 3.15 21.38
C GLY A 106 29.89 2.67 20.87
N LEU A 107 29.51 1.43 21.15
CA LEU A 107 28.21 0.87 20.79
C LEU A 107 27.10 1.27 21.76
N ALA A 108 27.43 1.64 23.00
CA ALA A 108 26.45 1.99 24.03
C ALA A 108 25.59 3.23 23.65
N GLY A 109 26.12 4.12 22.81
CA GLY A 109 25.40 5.31 22.33
C GLY A 109 24.65 5.10 21.00
N LYS A 110 24.64 3.90 20.43
CA LYS A 110 23.95 3.62 19.16
C LYS A 110 22.51 3.18 19.43
N ALA A 111 21.61 3.51 18.50
CA ALA A 111 20.23 3.09 18.58
C ALA A 111 20.10 1.55 18.46
N PRO A 112 19.14 0.92 19.16
CA PRO A 112 18.84 -0.50 19.00
C PRO A 112 18.36 -0.82 17.57
N LYS A 113 18.49 -2.09 17.18
CA LYS A 113 18.00 -2.59 15.88
C LYS A 113 16.51 -2.32 15.67
N ILE A 114 15.72 -2.34 16.73
CA ILE A 114 14.29 -2.02 16.71
C ILE A 114 14.11 -0.75 17.54
N HIS A 115 13.71 0.34 16.88
CA HIS A 115 13.32 1.61 17.49
C HIS A 115 12.30 2.32 16.58
N ALA A 116 11.74 3.43 17.06
CA ALA A 116 10.75 4.22 16.32
C ALA A 116 11.28 5.63 16.05
N HIS A 117 10.74 6.26 14.99
CA HIS A 117 11.00 7.64 14.62
C HIS A 117 9.70 8.46 14.72
N PRO A 118 9.64 9.51 15.54
CA PRO A 118 8.56 10.49 15.43
C PRO A 118 8.69 11.30 14.14
N ILE A 119 7.58 11.86 13.66
CA ILE A 119 7.55 12.70 12.44
C ILE A 119 8.47 13.93 12.54
N SER A 120 8.76 14.38 13.77
CA SER A 120 9.69 15.47 14.07
C SER A 120 11.15 15.18 13.69
N ASP A 121 11.51 13.92 13.47
CA ASP A 121 12.87 13.53 13.04
C ASP A 121 13.18 14.01 11.62
N VAL A 122 12.14 14.29 10.83
CA VAL A 122 12.28 14.78 9.46
C VAL A 122 11.83 16.24 9.41
N THR A 123 12.81 17.16 9.43
CA THR A 123 12.59 18.60 9.32
C THR A 123 11.70 18.93 8.12
N GLY A 124 10.56 19.57 8.39
CA GLY A 124 9.61 20.03 7.37
C GLY A 124 8.54 19.00 6.96
N LEU A 125 8.62 17.74 7.39
CA LEU A 125 7.64 16.72 7.03
C LEU A 125 6.23 17.06 7.55
N GLN A 126 6.13 17.50 8.81
CA GLN A 126 4.84 17.91 9.40
C GLN A 126 4.17 19.03 8.57
N ALA A 127 4.91 20.11 8.28
CA ALA A 127 4.40 21.22 7.49
C ALA A 127 3.98 20.78 6.08
N ALA A 128 4.74 19.88 5.45
CA ALA A 128 4.38 19.33 4.15
C ALA A 128 3.07 18.53 4.19
N LEU A 129 2.86 17.71 5.23
CA LEU A 129 1.59 16.98 5.42
C LEU A 129 0.42 17.92 5.70
N ASP A 130 0.63 18.95 6.51
CA ASP A 130 -0.43 19.92 6.86
C ASP A 130 -0.94 20.70 5.64
N THR A 131 -0.15 20.81 4.57
CA THR A 131 -0.59 21.42 3.30
C THR A 131 -1.42 20.49 2.42
N LYS A 132 -1.46 19.19 2.70
CA LYS A 132 -2.22 18.22 1.90
C LYS A 132 -3.68 18.24 2.35
N LEU A 133 -4.57 18.17 1.35
CA LEU A 133 -5.99 17.98 1.64
C LEU A 133 -6.18 16.58 2.21
N ASN A 134 -6.88 16.50 3.34
CA ASN A 134 -7.37 15.23 3.86
C ASN A 134 -8.63 14.79 3.09
N GLN A 135 -9.05 13.55 3.32
CA GLN A 135 -10.21 12.96 2.64
C GLN A 135 -11.48 13.82 2.79
N ALA A 136 -11.78 14.31 3.99
CA ALA A 136 -12.97 15.12 4.24
C ALA A 136 -12.96 16.46 3.49
N GLN A 137 -11.78 17.09 3.34
CA GLN A 137 -11.65 18.32 2.56
C GLN A 137 -11.82 18.07 1.06
N VAL A 138 -11.30 16.95 0.55
CA VAL A 138 -11.51 16.53 -0.84
C VAL A 138 -12.99 16.28 -1.10
N ASP A 139 -13.65 15.51 -0.22
CA ASP A 139 -15.07 15.18 -0.34
C ASP A 139 -15.95 16.43 -0.28
N ALA A 140 -15.64 17.38 0.62
CA ALA A 140 -16.35 18.65 0.72
C ALA A 140 -16.19 19.49 -0.56
N ARG A 141 -14.96 19.59 -1.10
CA ARG A 141 -14.70 20.33 -2.34
C ARG A 141 -15.43 19.74 -3.53
N VAL A 142 -15.43 18.41 -3.66
CA VAL A 142 -16.17 17.69 -4.70
C VAL A 142 -17.67 17.89 -4.53
N GLY A 143 -18.20 17.71 -3.31
CA GLY A 143 -19.62 17.87 -3.02
C GLY A 143 -20.16 19.27 -3.36
N VAL A 144 -19.43 20.33 -2.97
CA VAL A 144 -19.79 21.71 -3.32
C VAL A 144 -19.77 21.93 -4.82
N GLY A 145 -18.71 21.46 -5.50
CA GLY A 145 -18.60 21.59 -6.96
C GLY A 145 -19.74 20.90 -7.69
N THR A 146 -20.04 19.65 -7.33
CA THR A 146 -21.14 18.89 -7.94
C THR A 146 -22.50 19.52 -7.65
N ALA A 147 -22.75 19.98 -6.42
CA ALA A 147 -23.99 20.65 -6.07
C ALA A 147 -24.18 21.95 -6.85
N ALA A 148 -23.11 22.73 -7.06
CA ALA A 148 -23.17 23.94 -7.87
C ALA A 148 -23.50 23.62 -9.34
N LEU A 149 -22.86 22.62 -9.94
CA LEU A 149 -23.14 22.21 -11.33
C LEU A 149 -24.58 21.70 -11.49
N VAL A 150 -25.01 20.80 -10.61
CA VAL A 150 -26.35 20.20 -10.66
C VAL A 150 -27.42 21.22 -10.31
N GLY A 151 -27.17 22.17 -9.40
CA GLY A 151 -28.12 23.21 -9.02
C GLY A 151 -28.50 24.15 -10.17
N GLN A 152 -27.58 24.42 -11.10
CA GLN A 152 -27.83 25.29 -12.27
C GLN A 152 -28.50 24.55 -13.45
N ALA A 153 -28.49 23.22 -13.45
CA ALA A 153 -28.98 22.43 -14.58
C ALA A 153 -30.52 22.45 -14.75
N PRO A 154 -31.36 22.32 -13.70
CA PRO A 154 -32.82 22.33 -13.84
C PRO A 154 -33.37 23.58 -14.51
N THR A 155 -32.93 24.77 -14.11
CA THR A 155 -33.42 26.03 -14.69
C THR A 155 -33.00 26.20 -16.15
N THR A 156 -31.77 25.77 -16.48
CA THR A 156 -31.25 25.79 -17.86
C THR A 156 -32.02 24.81 -18.73
N LEU A 157 -32.27 23.60 -18.24
CA LEU A 157 -33.02 22.56 -18.96
C LEU A 157 -34.49 22.96 -19.16
N ASP A 158 -35.09 23.58 -18.15
CA ASP A 158 -36.45 24.16 -18.24
C ASP A 158 -36.50 25.23 -19.34
N THR A 159 -35.53 26.14 -19.37
CA THR A 159 -35.42 27.16 -20.43
C THR A 159 -35.33 26.53 -21.82
N LEU A 160 -34.50 25.51 -21.99
CA LEU A 160 -34.37 24.80 -23.28
C LEU A 160 -35.66 24.08 -23.67
N ASN A 161 -36.37 23.49 -22.71
CA ASN A 161 -37.65 22.81 -22.92
C ASN A 161 -38.76 23.78 -23.33
N GLU A 162 -38.84 24.95 -22.68
CA GLU A 162 -39.83 25.97 -23.04
C GLU A 162 -39.55 26.58 -24.42
N LEU A 163 -38.27 26.80 -24.77
CA LEU A 163 -37.90 27.23 -26.12
C LEU A 163 -38.24 26.17 -27.18
N ALA A 164 -37.97 24.89 -26.91
CA ALA A 164 -38.34 23.80 -27.82
C ALA A 164 -39.85 23.74 -28.06
N LYS A 165 -40.66 23.85 -26.99
CA LYS A 165 -42.13 23.94 -27.09
C LYS A 165 -42.59 25.18 -27.86
N ALA A 166 -42.01 26.35 -27.60
CA ALA A 166 -42.36 27.59 -28.28
C ALA A 166 -42.09 27.52 -29.80
N LEU A 167 -41.09 26.74 -30.22
CA LEU A 167 -40.78 26.43 -31.61
C LEU A 167 -41.56 25.23 -32.17
N GLY A 168 -42.54 24.70 -31.43
CA GLY A 168 -43.39 23.60 -31.87
C GLY A 168 -42.70 22.23 -31.88
N ASN A 169 -41.59 22.08 -31.14
CA ASN A 169 -40.75 20.88 -31.16
C ASN A 169 -40.30 20.48 -32.58
N ASP A 170 -40.07 21.46 -33.47
CA ASP A 170 -39.72 21.22 -34.87
C ASP A 170 -38.19 21.16 -35.06
N PRO A 171 -37.60 19.97 -35.34
CA PRO A 171 -36.17 19.84 -35.59
C PRO A 171 -35.69 20.58 -36.85
N ASN A 172 -36.61 20.88 -37.77
CA ASN A 172 -36.35 21.54 -39.05
C ASN A 172 -37.04 22.90 -39.14
N PHE A 173 -37.18 23.61 -38.02
CA PHE A 173 -37.91 24.89 -37.92
C PHE A 173 -37.65 25.85 -39.09
N ALA A 174 -36.38 26.07 -39.45
CA ALA A 174 -36.01 26.95 -40.55
C ALA A 174 -36.59 26.52 -41.91
N THR A 175 -36.55 25.21 -42.21
CA THR A 175 -37.13 24.63 -43.44
C THR A 175 -38.64 24.71 -43.43
N THR A 176 -39.28 24.40 -42.30
CA THR A 176 -40.74 24.47 -42.16
C THR A 176 -41.23 25.89 -42.38
N VAL A 177 -40.61 26.88 -41.73
CA VAL A 177 -40.95 28.30 -41.91
C VAL A 177 -40.71 28.74 -43.35
N ALA A 178 -39.58 28.34 -43.96
CA ALA A 178 -39.30 28.66 -45.37
C ALA A 178 -40.36 28.07 -46.31
N ALA A 179 -40.81 26.82 -46.08
CA ALA A 179 -41.86 26.19 -46.86
C ALA A 179 -43.22 26.88 -46.67
N GLN A 180 -43.57 27.24 -45.44
CA GLN A 180 -44.81 27.99 -45.14
C GLN A 180 -44.82 29.36 -45.82
N ILE A 181 -43.68 30.05 -45.86
CA ILE A 181 -43.51 31.31 -46.57
C ILE A 181 -43.62 31.09 -48.08
N GLY A 182 -42.97 30.06 -48.62
CA GLY A 182 -43.02 29.72 -50.05
C GLY A 182 -44.41 29.32 -50.55
N ALA A 183 -45.31 28.88 -49.66
CA ALA A 183 -46.71 28.58 -49.99
C ALA A 183 -47.62 29.82 -49.99
N LYS A 184 -47.15 30.99 -49.56
CA LYS A 184 -47.94 32.24 -49.63
C LYS A 184 -47.90 32.80 -51.05
N ALA A 185 -48.98 33.49 -51.42
CA ALA A 185 -49.01 34.25 -52.67
C ALA A 185 -48.02 35.41 -52.63
N ASP A 186 -47.45 35.75 -53.78
CA ASP A 186 -46.60 36.91 -53.92
C ASP A 186 -47.34 38.21 -53.59
N ARG A 187 -46.60 39.23 -53.13
CA ARG A 187 -47.14 40.56 -52.84
C ARG A 187 -47.90 41.15 -54.04
N ALA A 188 -47.44 40.86 -55.25
CA ALA A 188 -48.13 41.18 -56.49
C ALA A 188 -48.65 39.88 -57.09
N HIS A 189 -49.95 39.63 -56.95
CA HIS A 189 -50.66 38.58 -57.65
C HIS A 189 -52.00 39.13 -58.15
N THR A 190 -52.61 38.43 -59.09
CA THR A 190 -53.94 38.76 -59.60
C THR A 190 -54.84 37.54 -59.41
N HIS A 191 -56.14 37.80 -59.28
CA HIS A 191 -57.17 36.77 -59.29
C HIS A 191 -57.97 36.90 -60.58
N ALA A 192 -58.24 35.77 -61.23
CA ALA A 192 -59.27 35.72 -62.23
C ALA A 192 -60.66 35.83 -61.57
N VAL A 193 -61.65 36.34 -62.29
CA VAL A 193 -63.04 36.39 -61.78
C VAL A 193 -63.54 34.99 -61.38
N ALA A 194 -63.09 33.95 -62.09
CA ALA A 194 -63.42 32.55 -61.79
C ALA A 194 -62.86 32.05 -60.45
N ASP A 195 -61.81 32.67 -59.90
CA ASP A 195 -61.21 32.27 -58.62
C ASP A 195 -62.10 32.65 -57.43
N VAL A 196 -63.00 33.62 -57.61
CA VAL A 196 -63.93 34.08 -56.58
C VAL A 196 -65.29 33.45 -56.83
N THR A 197 -65.58 32.40 -56.06
CA THR A 197 -66.85 31.67 -56.16
C THR A 197 -68.05 32.62 -56.11
N GLY A 198 -68.86 32.63 -57.16
CA GLY A 198 -70.09 33.44 -57.27
C GLY A 198 -69.94 34.86 -57.83
N LEU A 199 -68.71 35.35 -58.03
CA LEU A 199 -68.49 36.72 -58.53
C LEU A 199 -68.96 36.90 -59.98
N GLN A 200 -68.71 35.92 -60.85
CA GLN A 200 -69.14 35.95 -62.25
C GLN A 200 -70.66 36.13 -62.37
N ALA A 201 -71.42 35.28 -61.68
CA ALA A 201 -72.88 35.34 -61.67
C ALA A 201 -73.41 36.68 -61.14
N ALA A 202 -72.75 37.24 -60.11
CA ALA A 202 -73.12 38.54 -59.55
C ALA A 202 -72.87 39.69 -60.53
N LEU A 203 -71.77 39.65 -61.30
CA LEU A 203 -71.45 40.64 -62.34
C LEU A 203 -72.41 40.53 -63.52
N ASP A 204 -72.69 39.31 -63.99
CA ASP A 204 -73.62 39.07 -65.10
C ASP A 204 -75.05 39.57 -64.78
N ALA A 205 -75.48 39.38 -63.52
CA ALA A 205 -76.76 39.91 -63.02
C ALA A 205 -76.79 41.45 -62.93
N LYS A 206 -75.64 42.12 -62.82
CA LYS A 206 -75.55 43.60 -62.85
C LYS A 206 -75.40 44.14 -64.27
N GLY A 207 -74.67 43.45 -65.15
CA GLY A 207 -74.46 43.84 -66.56
C GLY A 207 -75.72 43.80 -67.42
N THR A 208 -76.72 43.02 -67.01
CA THR A 208 -78.04 42.93 -67.66
C THR A 208 -79.01 44.05 -67.26
N SER A 209 -78.69 44.89 -66.25
CA SER A 209 -79.63 45.89 -65.71
C SER A 209 -79.69 47.23 -66.44
N ASN A 210 -78.88 47.53 -67.47
CA ASN A 210 -78.89 48.87 -68.08
C ASN A 210 -79.18 48.96 -69.59
N LEU A 211 -79.44 47.86 -70.30
CA LEU A 211 -79.93 47.97 -71.70
C LEU A 211 -80.44 46.63 -72.27
N ILE A 212 -81.63 46.18 -71.88
CA ILE A 212 -82.41 45.29 -72.77
C ILE A 212 -83.21 46.18 -73.72
N ILE A 213 -82.49 46.93 -74.56
CA ILE A 213 -83.03 47.52 -75.80
C ILE A 213 -82.41 46.68 -76.92
N GLY A 214 -83.04 45.56 -77.29
CA GLY A 214 -82.45 44.76 -78.38
C GLY A 214 -83.13 43.43 -78.71
N THR A 215 -83.83 42.79 -77.79
CA THR A 215 -84.50 41.50 -78.08
C THR A 215 -86.02 41.51 -77.86
N THR A 216 -86.57 42.59 -77.29
CA THR A 216 -88.01 42.92 -77.33
C THR A 216 -88.26 44.16 -78.20
N ALA A 217 -87.40 44.37 -79.21
CA ALA A 217 -87.52 45.48 -80.16
C ALA A 217 -88.60 45.22 -81.23
N THR A 218 -89.08 43.98 -81.42
CA THR A 218 -90.14 43.69 -82.40
C THR A 218 -91.53 44.17 -81.97
N THR A 219 -91.79 44.38 -80.68
CA THR A 219 -93.04 45.00 -80.21
C THR A 219 -92.94 46.53 -80.15
N ALA A 220 -91.73 47.09 -80.06
CA ALA A 220 -91.50 48.54 -80.05
C ALA A 220 -91.24 49.13 -81.47
N LEU A 221 -90.77 48.34 -82.44
CA LEU A 221 -90.52 48.79 -83.82
C LEU A 221 -91.64 48.44 -84.83
N ARG A 222 -92.56 47.52 -84.52
CA ARG A 222 -93.78 47.36 -85.31
C ARG A 222 -94.78 48.40 -84.82
N GLY A 223 -94.71 49.61 -85.36
CA GLY A 223 -95.48 50.80 -84.97
C GLY A 223 -97.00 50.67 -85.01
N ASP A 224 -97.59 49.72 -84.26
CA ASP A 224 -99.03 49.60 -84.03
C ASP A 224 -99.54 50.65 -83.04
N ALA A 225 -98.64 51.22 -82.23
CA ALA A 225 -98.97 52.31 -81.31
C ALA A 225 -98.88 53.70 -81.95
N ILE A 226 -98.47 53.84 -83.23
CA ILE A 226 -98.60 55.10 -83.99
C ILE A 226 -99.38 54.81 -85.27
N GLN A 227 -100.67 55.14 -85.28
CA GLN A 227 -101.51 54.95 -86.46
C GLN A 227 -101.69 56.27 -87.21
N VAL A 228 -101.31 56.27 -88.49
CA VAL A 228 -101.54 57.41 -89.38
C VAL A 228 -102.97 57.33 -89.90
N VAL A 229 -103.79 58.34 -89.56
CA VAL A 229 -105.22 58.38 -89.87
C VAL A 229 -105.57 59.69 -90.57
N SER A 230 -106.54 59.69 -91.47
CA SER A 230 -107.03 60.91 -92.13
C SER A 230 -107.93 61.77 -91.23
N SER A 231 -108.38 61.23 -90.10
CA SER A 231 -109.10 61.91 -89.02
C SER A 231 -109.05 61.04 -87.75
N LEU A 232 -109.19 61.64 -86.55
CA LEU A 232 -109.21 60.87 -85.31
C LEU A 232 -110.42 59.92 -85.27
N PRO A 233 -110.26 58.65 -84.85
CA PRO A 233 -111.38 57.72 -84.75
C PRO A 233 -112.35 58.12 -83.63
N ALA A 234 -113.65 57.91 -83.84
CA ALA A 234 -114.70 58.24 -82.86
C ALA A 234 -114.63 57.38 -81.57
N SER A 235 -113.80 56.35 -81.54
CA SER A 235 -113.48 55.56 -80.34
C SER A 235 -112.01 55.13 -80.38
N PRO A 236 -111.09 55.91 -79.78
CA PRO A 236 -109.67 55.62 -79.79
C PRO A 236 -109.32 54.43 -78.87
N VAL A 237 -108.35 53.61 -79.30
CA VAL A 237 -107.83 52.52 -78.49
C VAL A 237 -106.80 53.07 -77.49
N ALA A 238 -106.96 52.76 -76.21
CA ALA A 238 -106.03 53.19 -75.17
C ALA A 238 -104.62 52.64 -75.42
N GLY A 239 -103.62 53.52 -75.41
CA GLY A 239 -102.21 53.16 -75.68
C GLY A 239 -101.77 53.29 -77.15
N VAL A 240 -102.67 53.71 -78.05
CA VAL A 240 -102.36 54.03 -79.45
C VAL A 240 -102.34 55.54 -79.64
N LEU A 241 -101.25 56.06 -80.18
CA LEU A 241 -101.08 57.44 -80.59
C LEU A 241 -101.52 57.58 -82.06
N TYR A 242 -102.36 58.56 -82.36
CA TYR A 242 -102.86 58.79 -83.71
C TYR A 242 -102.21 60.04 -84.30
N CYS A 243 -101.72 59.93 -85.53
CA CYS A 243 -101.10 61.02 -86.28
C CYS A 243 -101.99 61.36 -87.48
N ILE A 244 -102.40 62.63 -87.62
CA ILE A 244 -103.00 63.15 -88.86
C ILE A 244 -101.90 63.94 -89.58
N PRO A 245 -101.49 63.54 -90.79
CA PRO A 245 -100.53 64.31 -91.57
C PRO A 245 -101.18 65.60 -92.07
N GLU A 246 -100.45 66.73 -91.97
CA GLU A 246 -100.83 68.01 -92.61
C GLU A 246 -100.81 67.91 -94.13
#